data_AF-A0A660PJZ6-F1
#
_entry.id   AF-A0A660PJZ6-F1
#
_cell.length_a   1.000
_cell.length_b   1.000
_cell.length_c   1.000
_cell.angle_alpha   90.00
_cell.angle_beta   90.00
_cell.angle_gamma   90.00
#
_symmetry.space_group_name_H-M   'P 1'
#
loop_
_entity.id
_entity.type
_entity.pdbx_description
1 polymer ?
#
loop_
_entity_poly.entity_id
_entity_poly.type
_entity_poly.pdbx_seq_one_letter_code
_entity_poly.pdbx_strand_id
1 'polypeptide(L)'
;MKNSDRRIDYNLIIFIALICIYIIAQFLIGTYNPAKNEFVYDAPADTDFLYYGAIINTVFDSFPPENPALAGTKLTQPFFQYYPAAILAKIVGPYNAIRILNLIYLILFGFLLKRLFPEKYGLPLLVLFAGSTYSTYINALGTDLISRGFTHAPFFILLTLALFGKSIRARSISIFIAALLNGYMMLIILPFLLVWFRYRRQKEHLYLLGAGALGMIIASLLVISEVAEKPVYFIIAESFKFA
;
A
#
# COMPACT_ATOMS: atom_id res chain seq x y z
N MET A 1 -1.85 -42.24 22.87
CA MET A 1 -1.44 -40.82 22.83
C MET A 1 -0.63 -40.59 21.56
N LYS A 2 -1.18 -39.85 20.59
CA LYS A 2 -0.41 -39.46 19.39
C LYS A 2 0.62 -38.43 19.83
N ASN A 3 1.91 -38.75 19.73
CA ASN A 3 2.97 -37.76 19.78
C ASN A 3 2.69 -36.73 18.68
N SER A 4 2.20 -35.56 19.07
CA SER A 4 2.23 -34.40 18.21
C SER A 4 3.69 -33.95 18.17
N ASP A 5 4.45 -34.44 17.20
CA ASP A 5 5.69 -33.79 16.82
C ASP A 5 5.34 -32.32 16.57
N ARG A 6 5.74 -31.45 17.50
CA ARG A 6 5.70 -30.00 17.31
C ARG A 6 6.72 -29.67 16.23
N ARG A 7 6.34 -29.87 14.97
CA ARG A 7 7.12 -29.36 13.85
C ARG A 7 7.20 -27.85 14.00
N ILE A 8 8.43 -27.36 14.05
CA ILE A 8 8.73 -25.94 14.06
C ILE A 8 8.11 -25.30 12.82
N ASP A 9 7.25 -24.29 13.00
CA ASP A 9 6.68 -23.51 11.89
C ASP A 9 7.73 -22.52 11.39
N TYR A 10 8.56 -22.99 10.45
CA TYR A 10 9.60 -22.17 9.82
C TYR A 10 9.03 -20.92 9.13
N ASN A 11 7.79 -20.96 8.62
CA ASN A 11 7.18 -19.77 8.00
C ASN A 11 6.88 -18.70 9.04
N LEU A 12 6.45 -19.10 10.25
CA LEU A 12 6.21 -18.17 11.36
C LEU A 12 7.52 -17.58 11.86
N ILE A 13 8.58 -18.39 11.95
CA ILE A 13 9.91 -17.91 12.34
C ILE A 13 10.42 -16.89 11.32
N ILE A 14 10.32 -17.18 10.03
CA ILE A 14 10.71 -16.23 8.97
C ILE A 14 9.92 -14.93 9.13
N PHE A 15 8.60 -15.01 9.31
CA PHE A 15 7.76 -13.83 9.47
C PHE A 15 8.15 -12.98 10.69
N ILE A 16 8.38 -13.61 11.85
CA ILE A 16 8.84 -12.92 13.07
C ILE A 16 10.21 -12.29 12.85
N ALA A 17 11.16 -13.02 12.26
CA ALA A 17 12.49 -12.50 11.97
C ALA A 17 12.45 -11.28 11.05
N LEU A 18 11.62 -11.32 10.00
CA LEU A 18 11.42 -10.19 9.08
C LEU A 18 10.82 -8.97 9.78
N ILE A 19 9.84 -9.17 10.68
CA ILE A 19 9.30 -8.08 11.50
C ILE A 19 10.39 -7.49 12.39
N CYS A 20 11.18 -8.31 13.08
CA CYS A 20 12.26 -7.82 13.94
C CYS A 20 13.29 -7.01 13.14
N ILE A 21 13.73 -7.52 11.98
CA ILE A 21 14.64 -6.80 11.08
C ILE A 21 14.01 -5.48 10.63
N TYR A 22 12.74 -5.49 10.25
CA TYR A 22 12.02 -4.29 9.82
C TYR A 22 11.93 -3.24 10.92
N ILE A 23 11.55 -3.65 12.14
CA ILE A 23 11.50 -2.78 13.31
C ILE A 23 12.87 -2.14 13.54
N ILE A 24 13.94 -2.96 13.59
CA ILE A 24 15.30 -2.47 13.77
C ILE A 24 15.65 -1.48 12.66
N ALA A 25 15.38 -1.79 11.40
CA ALA A 25 15.64 -0.89 10.27
C ALA A 25 14.87 0.44 10.40
N GLN A 26 13.60 0.42 10.77
CA GLN A 26 12.78 1.63 10.96
C GLN A 26 13.28 2.49 12.13
N PHE A 27 13.84 1.89 13.18
CA PHE A 27 14.48 2.60 14.29
C PHE A 27 15.91 3.05 13.99
N LEU A 28 16.53 2.57 12.91
CA LEU A 28 17.83 3.04 12.42
C LEU A 28 17.70 4.12 11.33
N ILE A 29 16.54 4.21 10.68
CA ILE A 29 16.20 5.28 9.74
C ILE A 29 15.84 6.54 10.54
N GLY A 30 16.78 7.45 10.68
CA GLY A 30 16.58 8.80 11.17
C GLY A 30 17.49 9.77 10.45
N THR A 31 17.34 11.05 10.75
CA THR A 31 18.05 12.12 10.05
C THR A 31 19.06 12.74 11.00
N TYR A 32 20.33 12.76 10.59
CA TYR A 32 21.33 13.51 11.33
C TYR A 32 21.04 15.01 11.16
N ASN A 33 20.80 15.72 12.26
CA ASN A 33 20.60 17.16 12.26
C ASN A 33 21.94 17.85 12.53
N PRO A 34 22.64 18.39 11.50
CA PRO A 34 23.95 19.00 11.69
C PRO A 34 23.90 20.27 12.54
N ALA A 35 22.77 20.99 12.57
CA ALA A 35 22.60 22.20 13.37
C ALA A 35 22.51 21.91 14.88
N LYS A 36 22.04 20.71 15.25
CA LYS A 36 21.92 20.28 16.65
C LYS A 36 22.90 19.18 17.06
N ASN A 37 23.72 18.70 16.11
CA ASN A 37 24.67 17.61 16.30
C ASN A 37 24.03 16.35 16.92
N GLU A 38 22.79 16.05 16.53
CA GLU A 38 21.98 14.96 17.08
C GLU A 38 21.31 14.15 15.97
N PHE A 39 21.04 12.88 16.24
CA PHE A 39 20.26 12.03 15.34
C PHE A 39 18.79 12.12 15.72
N VAL A 40 17.96 12.61 14.80
CA VAL A 40 16.53 12.86 15.03
C VAL A 40 15.71 11.80 14.33
N TYR A 41 14.85 11.13 15.10
CA TYR A 41 13.96 10.09 14.56
C TYR A 41 12.63 10.65 14.07
N ASP A 42 12.18 11.81 14.56
CA ASP A 42 10.98 12.50 14.06
C ASP A 42 11.35 13.55 13.00
N ALA A 43 12.08 13.10 11.98
CA ALA A 43 12.51 13.91 10.86
C ALA A 43 12.44 13.09 9.57
N PRO A 44 12.23 13.73 8.41
CA PRO A 44 12.17 13.05 7.13
C PRO A 44 13.55 12.50 6.79
N ALA A 45 13.63 11.19 6.59
CA ALA A 45 14.87 10.52 6.20
C ALA A 45 15.17 10.64 4.70
N ASP A 46 14.16 11.00 3.90
CA ASP A 46 14.22 11.08 2.44
C ASP A 46 13.16 12.06 1.90
N THR A 47 13.29 12.49 0.64
CA THR A 47 12.35 13.37 -0.07
C THR A 47 10.95 12.80 -0.13
N ASP A 48 10.82 11.46 -0.23
CA ASP A 48 9.52 10.79 -0.23
C ASP A 48 8.79 10.99 1.11
N PHE A 49 9.50 11.00 2.24
CA PHE A 49 8.89 11.25 3.55
C PHE A 49 8.39 12.69 3.68
N LEU A 50 9.11 13.66 3.12
CA LEU A 50 8.64 15.06 3.06
C LEU A 50 7.35 15.17 2.25
N TYR A 51 7.32 14.55 1.06
CA TYR A 51 6.16 14.55 0.18
C TYR A 51 4.94 13.95 0.90
N TYR A 52 5.07 12.76 1.47
CA TYR A 52 3.93 12.12 2.14
C TYR A 52 3.56 12.79 3.46
N GLY A 53 4.53 13.31 4.21
CA GLY A 53 4.27 14.09 5.42
C GLY A 53 3.43 15.33 5.12
N ALA A 54 3.69 16.02 4.01
CA ALA A 54 2.89 17.14 3.55
C ALA A 54 1.45 16.73 3.19
N ILE A 55 1.25 15.62 2.45
CA ILE A 55 -0.09 15.10 2.16
C ILE A 55 -0.85 14.75 3.45
N ILE A 56 -0.19 14.05 4.38
CA ILE A 56 -0.78 13.64 5.66
C ILE A 56 -1.27 14.84 6.47
N ASN A 57 -0.57 15.96 6.42
CA ASN A 57 -0.95 17.17 7.13
C ASN A 57 -2.14 17.90 6.48
N THR A 58 -2.33 17.78 5.17
CA THR A 58 -3.35 18.55 4.41
C THR A 58 -4.55 17.73 3.95
N VAL A 59 -4.53 16.40 4.12
CA VAL A 59 -5.59 15.50 3.62
C VAL A 59 -6.97 15.74 4.25
N PHE A 60 -7.03 16.39 5.41
CA PHE A 60 -8.30 16.81 6.02
C PHE A 60 -8.81 18.17 5.52
N ASP A 61 -7.94 18.99 4.93
CA ASP A 61 -8.25 20.36 4.54
C ASP A 61 -8.81 20.43 3.11
N SER A 62 -8.42 19.47 2.27
CA SER A 62 -8.76 19.44 0.86
C SER A 62 -9.01 18.01 0.37
N PHE A 63 -10.04 17.87 -0.46
CA PHE A 63 -10.32 16.62 -1.17
C PHE A 63 -10.48 16.89 -2.68
N PRO A 64 -9.83 16.09 -3.55
CA PRO A 64 -8.63 15.30 -3.24
C PRO A 64 -7.50 16.19 -2.68
N PRO A 65 -6.55 15.61 -1.92
CA PRO A 65 -5.46 16.37 -1.31
C PRO A 65 -4.60 17.10 -2.35
N GLU A 66 -4.03 18.23 -1.96
CA GLU A 66 -3.09 18.97 -2.82
C GLU A 66 -1.78 18.19 -3.04
N ASN A 67 -1.18 18.41 -4.21
CA ASN A 67 0.14 17.90 -4.54
C ASN A 67 1.21 18.79 -3.87
N PRO A 68 1.99 18.27 -2.90
CA PRO A 68 3.01 19.05 -2.22
C PRO A 68 4.13 19.58 -3.14
N ALA A 69 4.35 18.92 -4.29
CA ALA A 69 5.35 19.36 -5.26
C ALA A 69 4.84 20.50 -6.18
N LEU A 70 3.52 20.71 -6.24
CA LEU A 70 2.86 21.65 -7.15
C LEU A 70 1.76 22.41 -6.42
N ALA A 71 2.09 23.59 -5.89
CA ALA A 71 1.17 24.44 -5.14
C ALA A 71 -0.14 24.69 -5.91
N GLY A 72 -1.27 24.56 -5.21
CA GLY A 72 -2.62 24.75 -5.78
C GLY A 72 -3.07 23.65 -6.77
N THR A 73 -2.25 22.63 -7.01
CA THR A 73 -2.63 21.50 -7.87
C THR A 73 -3.19 20.37 -7.02
N LYS A 74 -4.47 20.04 -7.20
CA LYS A 74 -5.08 18.88 -6.56
C LYS A 74 -4.56 17.57 -7.18
N LEU A 75 -4.36 16.55 -6.33
CA LEU A 75 -4.03 15.20 -6.80
C LEU A 75 -5.22 14.59 -7.54
N THR A 76 -4.95 13.71 -8.50
CA THR A 76 -5.98 13.07 -9.33
C THR A 76 -6.58 11.81 -8.71
N GLN A 77 -6.39 11.60 -7.40
CA GLN A 77 -6.94 10.45 -6.68
C GLN A 77 -7.44 10.83 -5.30
N PRO A 78 -8.47 10.11 -4.79
CA PRO A 78 -8.99 10.31 -3.43
C PRO A 78 -7.95 10.08 -2.33
N PHE A 79 -7.04 9.12 -2.57
CA PHE A 79 -6.00 8.68 -1.64
C PHE A 79 -6.48 8.45 -0.19
N PHE A 80 -7.61 7.76 -0.03
CA PHE A 80 -8.21 7.49 1.28
C PHE A 80 -7.28 6.75 2.25
N GLN A 81 -6.25 6.05 1.76
CA GLN A 81 -5.26 5.36 2.58
C GLN A 81 -4.38 6.29 3.43
N TYR A 82 -4.33 7.60 3.14
CA TYR A 82 -3.59 8.55 3.99
C TYR A 82 -4.38 9.01 5.22
N TYR A 83 -5.70 8.84 5.25
CA TYR A 83 -6.52 9.25 6.41
C TYR A 83 -6.11 8.55 7.71
N PRO A 84 -5.87 7.21 7.74
CA PRO A 84 -5.31 6.56 8.92
C PRO A 84 -4.00 7.18 9.40
N ALA A 85 -3.12 7.58 8.47
CA ALA A 85 -1.84 8.22 8.79
C ALA A 85 -2.05 9.61 9.37
N ALA A 86 -2.97 10.39 8.80
CA ALA A 86 -3.32 11.73 9.26
C ALA A 86 -3.99 11.72 10.64
N ILE A 87 -4.81 10.71 10.94
CA ILE A 87 -5.38 10.54 12.29
C ILE A 87 -4.27 10.23 13.29
N LEU A 88 -3.40 9.27 12.98
CA LEU A 88 -2.31 8.86 13.87
C LEU A 88 -1.26 9.98 14.06
N ALA A 89 -1.00 10.77 13.02
CA ALA A 89 -0.05 11.88 13.04
C ALA A 89 -0.39 12.94 14.10
N LYS A 90 -1.67 13.12 14.44
CA LYS A 90 -2.11 14.04 15.51
C LYS A 90 -1.61 13.65 16.90
N ILE A 91 -1.14 12.41 17.07
CA ILE A 91 -0.69 11.86 18.37
C ILE A 91 0.84 11.73 18.39
N VAL A 92 1.45 11.25 17.31
CA VAL A 92 2.87 10.84 17.29
C VAL A 92 3.72 11.60 16.26
N GLY A 93 3.14 12.54 15.52
CA GLY A 93 3.79 13.21 14.39
C GLY A 93 3.66 12.43 13.07
N PRO A 94 3.75 13.11 11.91
CA PRO A 94 3.49 12.50 10.60
C PRO A 94 4.51 11.41 10.23
N TYR A 95 5.79 11.62 10.55
CA TYR A 95 6.84 10.66 10.18
C TYR A 95 6.77 9.38 11.00
N ASN A 96 6.51 9.48 12.31
CA ASN A 96 6.28 8.30 13.14
C ASN A 96 4.98 7.59 12.75
N ALA A 97 3.93 8.32 12.38
CA ALA A 97 2.69 7.72 11.90
C ALA A 97 2.91 6.85 10.65
N ILE A 98 3.72 7.33 9.68
CA ILE A 98 4.14 6.56 8.51
C ILE A 98 4.81 5.24 8.92
N ARG A 99 5.81 5.30 9.82
CA ARG A 99 6.58 4.11 10.24
C ARG A 99 5.70 3.09 10.97
N ILE A 100 4.86 3.56 11.89
CA ILE A 100 3.95 2.71 12.65
C ILE A 100 2.95 2.04 11.70
N LEU A 101 2.37 2.78 10.75
CA LEU A 101 1.43 2.20 9.80
C LEU A 101 2.09 1.23 8.84
N ASN A 102 3.31 1.49 8.35
CA ASN A 102 4.05 0.51 7.57
C ASN A 102 4.15 -0.83 8.31
N LEU A 103 4.55 -0.79 9.60
CA LEU A 103 4.67 -1.98 10.43
C LEU A 103 3.31 -2.68 10.63
N ILE A 104 2.25 -1.92 10.92
CA ILE A 104 0.91 -2.47 11.09
C ILE A 104 0.45 -3.17 9.81
N TYR A 105 0.57 -2.52 8.64
CA TYR A 105 0.15 -3.11 7.38
C TYR A 105 0.98 -4.32 6.99
N LEU A 106 2.30 -4.30 7.26
CA LEU A 106 3.15 -5.46 7.08
C LEU A 106 2.67 -6.66 7.92
N ILE A 107 2.36 -6.43 9.20
CA ILE A 107 1.85 -7.46 10.10
C ILE A 107 0.50 -8.00 9.61
N LEU A 108 -0.42 -7.11 9.23
CA LEU A 108 -1.73 -7.47 8.69
C LEU A 108 -1.59 -8.28 7.41
N PHE A 109 -0.67 -7.91 6.53
CA PHE A 109 -0.40 -8.64 5.30
C PHE A 109 0.15 -10.03 5.59
N GLY A 110 1.09 -10.16 6.53
CA GLY A 110 1.60 -11.46 6.97
C GLY A 110 0.51 -12.36 7.57
N PHE A 111 -0.39 -11.82 8.38
CA PHE A 111 -1.55 -12.57 8.88
C PHE A 111 -2.51 -13.01 7.77
N LEU A 112 -2.74 -12.15 6.77
CA LEU A 112 -3.53 -12.51 5.61
C LEU A 112 -2.88 -13.66 4.83
N LEU A 113 -1.57 -13.58 4.57
CA LEU A 113 -0.83 -14.64 3.87
C LEU A 113 -0.82 -15.94 4.67
N LYS A 114 -0.62 -15.89 6.00
CA LYS A 114 -0.73 -17.07 6.87
C LYS A 114 -2.10 -17.73 6.76
N ARG A 115 -3.17 -16.93 6.71
CA ARG A 115 -4.55 -17.44 6.59
C ARG A 115 -4.82 -18.07 5.22
N LEU A 116 -4.29 -17.49 4.15
CA LEU A 116 -4.54 -17.94 2.78
C LEU A 116 -3.61 -19.07 2.33
N PHE A 117 -2.36 -19.05 2.79
CA PHE A 117 -1.28 -19.94 2.35
C PHE A 117 -0.46 -20.46 3.55
N PRO A 118 -1.08 -21.18 4.50
CA PRO A 118 -0.45 -21.53 5.80
C PRO A 118 0.87 -22.31 5.67
N GLU A 119 1.08 -23.03 4.57
CA GLU A 119 2.29 -23.84 4.36
C GLU A 119 3.37 -23.12 3.54
N LYS A 120 3.06 -22.01 2.87
CA LYS A 120 3.91 -21.42 1.83
C LYS A 120 4.17 -19.92 1.99
N TYR A 121 3.70 -19.28 3.05
CA TYR A 121 3.75 -17.82 3.18
C TYR A 121 5.15 -17.26 3.53
N GLY A 122 6.02 -18.05 4.17
CA GLY A 122 7.33 -17.58 4.63
C GLY A 122 8.29 -17.25 3.48
N LEU A 123 8.38 -18.11 2.46
CA LEU A 123 9.30 -17.89 1.33
C LEU A 123 8.96 -16.64 0.48
N PRO A 124 7.70 -16.40 0.08
CA PRO A 124 7.32 -15.16 -0.61
C PRO A 124 7.61 -13.90 0.21
N LEU A 125 7.37 -13.93 1.53
CA LEU A 125 7.74 -12.83 2.42
C LEU A 125 9.25 -12.62 2.44
N LEU A 126 10.03 -13.70 2.53
CA LEU A 126 11.49 -13.61 2.50
C LEU A 126 12.01 -13.06 1.17
N VAL A 127 11.42 -13.43 0.03
CA VAL A 127 11.79 -12.87 -1.28
C VAL A 127 11.44 -11.38 -1.38
N LEU A 128 10.25 -10.99 -0.91
CA LEU A 128 9.84 -9.58 -0.85
C LEU A 128 10.83 -8.74 -0.03
N PHE A 129 11.30 -9.26 1.10
CA PHE A 129 12.26 -8.59 1.98
C PHE A 129 13.70 -8.64 1.49
N ALA A 130 14.22 -9.82 1.10
CA ALA A 130 15.60 -10.00 0.68
C ALA A 130 15.91 -9.27 -0.64
N GLY A 131 14.94 -9.10 -1.53
CA GLY A 131 15.14 -8.29 -2.73
C GLY A 131 15.17 -6.79 -2.44
N SER A 132 14.50 -6.32 -1.37
CA SER A 132 14.40 -4.88 -1.05
C SER A 132 15.72 -4.25 -0.60
N THR A 133 16.68 -5.09 -0.19
CA THR A 133 18.04 -4.66 0.18
C THR A 133 18.88 -4.33 -1.05
N TYR A 134 18.45 -4.73 -2.26
CA TYR A 134 19.18 -4.54 -3.50
C TYR A 134 18.46 -3.59 -4.46
N SER A 135 18.51 -2.28 -4.21
CA SER A 135 18.13 -1.23 -5.16
C SER A 135 16.69 -1.27 -5.74
N THR A 136 16.11 -0.11 -6.01
CA THR A 136 14.81 0.01 -6.70
C THR A 136 14.77 -0.68 -8.06
N TYR A 137 15.93 -0.91 -8.69
CA TYR A 137 16.06 -1.57 -10.00
C TYR A 137 15.82 -3.08 -9.99
N ILE A 138 16.04 -3.79 -8.88
CA ILE A 138 15.91 -5.26 -8.82
C ILE A 138 14.60 -5.67 -8.14
N ASN A 139 14.19 -4.95 -7.10
CA ASN A 139 12.94 -5.23 -6.40
C ASN A 139 12.22 -3.93 -5.99
N ALA A 140 11.69 -3.24 -6.99
CA ALA A 140 10.87 -2.05 -6.79
C ALA A 140 9.72 -2.32 -5.81
N LEU A 141 9.02 -3.45 -5.93
CA LEU A 141 7.88 -3.81 -5.06
C LEU A 141 8.28 -4.03 -3.60
N GLY A 142 9.39 -4.73 -3.34
CA GLY A 142 9.88 -4.95 -1.98
C GLY A 142 10.36 -3.66 -1.34
N THR A 143 11.08 -2.83 -2.09
CA THR A 143 11.51 -1.50 -1.63
C THR A 143 10.28 -0.65 -1.30
N ASP A 144 9.31 -0.60 -2.21
CA ASP A 144 8.08 0.17 -2.07
C ASP A 144 7.22 -0.29 -0.88
N LEU A 145 7.10 -1.59 -0.62
CA LEU A 145 6.37 -2.10 0.55
C LEU A 145 7.09 -1.82 1.88
N ILE A 146 8.42 -1.67 1.86
CA ILE A 146 9.24 -1.48 3.07
C ILE A 146 9.43 0.00 3.38
N SER A 147 9.68 0.85 2.39
CA SER A 147 9.84 2.29 2.56
C SER A 147 8.50 3.03 2.52
N ARG A 148 7.57 2.62 1.65
CA ARG A 148 6.30 3.29 1.34
C ARG A 148 5.08 2.38 1.57
N GLY A 149 5.21 1.37 2.43
CA GLY A 149 4.16 0.39 2.69
C GLY A 149 2.81 0.99 3.08
N PHE A 150 2.77 2.10 3.79
CA PHE A 150 1.56 2.75 4.26
C PHE A 150 0.71 3.30 3.12
N THR A 151 1.32 3.66 1.99
CA THR A 151 0.59 4.15 0.81
C THR A 151 0.12 3.01 -0.11
N HIS A 152 0.90 1.91 -0.22
CA HIS A 152 0.60 0.84 -1.19
C HIS A 152 0.15 -0.49 -0.57
N ALA A 153 0.59 -0.85 0.63
CA ALA A 153 0.21 -2.10 1.30
C ALA A 153 -1.29 -2.24 1.54
N PRO A 154 -2.08 -1.19 1.91
CA PRO A 154 -3.52 -1.31 2.02
C PRO A 154 -4.17 -1.85 0.73
N PHE A 155 -3.72 -1.35 -0.42
CA PHE A 155 -4.17 -1.84 -1.72
C PHE A 155 -3.78 -3.31 -1.93
N PHE A 156 -2.53 -3.69 -1.68
CA PHE A 156 -2.06 -5.07 -1.87
C PHE A 156 -2.74 -6.08 -0.94
N ILE A 157 -3.04 -5.69 0.30
CA ILE A 157 -3.81 -6.49 1.26
C ILE A 157 -5.21 -6.76 0.68
N LEU A 158 -5.91 -5.71 0.24
CA LEU A 158 -7.25 -5.82 -0.33
C LEU A 158 -7.25 -6.60 -1.65
N LEU A 159 -6.27 -6.38 -2.52
CA LEU A 159 -6.12 -7.11 -3.78
C LEU A 159 -5.87 -8.61 -3.52
N THR A 160 -5.01 -8.94 -2.57
CA THR A 160 -4.75 -10.33 -2.18
C THR A 160 -6.01 -10.99 -1.64
N LEU A 161 -6.78 -10.29 -0.81
CA LEU A 161 -8.06 -10.78 -0.31
C LEU A 161 -9.10 -10.92 -1.44
N ALA A 162 -9.09 -10.03 -2.44
CA ALA A 162 -9.96 -10.10 -3.61
C ALA A 162 -9.65 -11.32 -4.50
N LEU A 163 -8.37 -11.63 -4.70
CA LEU A 163 -7.96 -12.73 -5.56
C LEU A 163 -8.19 -14.10 -4.90
N PHE A 164 -7.84 -14.23 -3.62
CA PHE A 164 -7.70 -15.52 -2.94
C PHE A 164 -8.71 -15.74 -1.80
N GLY A 165 -9.52 -14.75 -1.45
CA GLY A 165 -10.55 -14.90 -0.43
C GLY A 165 -11.55 -16.03 -0.77
N LYS A 166 -12.09 -16.71 0.25
CA LYS A 166 -13.04 -17.82 0.05
C LYS A 166 -14.43 -17.36 -0.38
N SER A 167 -14.89 -16.21 0.13
CA SER A 167 -16.24 -15.71 -0.10
C SER A 167 -16.24 -14.66 -1.21
N ILE A 168 -17.09 -14.85 -2.23
CA ILE A 168 -17.23 -13.89 -3.32
C ILE A 168 -17.61 -12.49 -2.81
N ARG A 169 -18.46 -12.39 -1.78
CA ARG A 169 -18.83 -11.10 -1.18
C ARG A 169 -17.62 -10.38 -0.60
N ALA A 170 -16.81 -11.08 0.19
CA ALA A 170 -15.60 -10.51 0.77
C ALA A 170 -14.62 -10.07 -0.31
N ARG A 171 -14.47 -10.87 -1.38
CA ARG A 171 -13.60 -10.54 -2.51
C ARG A 171 -14.07 -9.32 -3.28
N SER A 172 -15.38 -9.24 -3.59
CA SER A 172 -15.99 -8.11 -4.30
C SER A 172 -15.90 -6.82 -3.50
N ILE A 173 -16.14 -6.87 -2.19
CA ILE A 173 -15.95 -5.71 -1.30
C ILE A 173 -14.48 -5.29 -1.29
N SER A 174 -13.56 -6.25 -1.22
CA SER A 174 -12.13 -5.96 -1.16
C SER A 174 -11.64 -5.28 -2.43
N ILE A 175 -12.01 -5.77 -3.63
CA ILE A 175 -11.59 -5.14 -4.89
C ILE A 175 -12.25 -3.77 -5.10
N PHE A 176 -13.49 -3.59 -4.62
CA PHE A 176 -14.18 -2.31 -4.64
C PHE A 176 -13.44 -1.27 -3.78
N ILE A 177 -13.11 -1.62 -2.54
CA ILE A 177 -12.37 -0.73 -1.64
C ILE A 177 -10.95 -0.49 -2.17
N ALA A 178 -10.28 -1.52 -2.70
CA ALA A 178 -8.96 -1.36 -3.32
C ALA A 178 -8.98 -0.31 -4.43
N ALA A 179 -10.03 -0.28 -5.25
CA ALA A 179 -10.19 0.72 -6.30
C ALA A 179 -10.38 2.15 -5.76
N LEU A 180 -11.03 2.30 -4.61
CA LEU A 180 -11.15 3.60 -3.94
C LEU A 180 -9.82 4.09 -3.34
N LEU A 181 -8.96 3.17 -2.87
CA LEU A 181 -7.64 3.51 -2.33
C LEU A 181 -6.64 3.85 -3.45
N ASN A 182 -6.65 3.10 -4.56
CA ASN A 182 -5.69 3.30 -5.63
C ASN A 182 -6.29 3.00 -7.01
N GLY A 183 -6.97 4.02 -7.57
CA GLY A 183 -7.61 3.91 -8.88
C GLY A 183 -6.62 3.71 -10.04
N TYR A 184 -5.39 4.21 -9.93
CA TYR A 184 -4.37 4.02 -10.98
C TYR A 184 -3.90 2.57 -11.09
N MET A 185 -3.62 1.91 -9.96
CA MET A 185 -3.26 0.50 -9.99
C MET A 185 -4.40 -0.36 -10.59
N MET A 186 -5.66 0.07 -10.45
CA MET A 186 -6.79 -0.62 -11.07
C MET A 186 -6.80 -0.59 -12.60
N LEU A 187 -6.12 0.37 -13.24
CA LEU A 187 -5.95 0.39 -14.70
C LEU A 187 -5.19 -0.85 -15.21
N ILE A 188 -4.33 -1.43 -14.38
CA ILE A 188 -3.59 -2.66 -14.70
C ILE A 188 -4.36 -3.89 -14.20
N ILE A 189 -4.98 -3.79 -13.01
CA ILE A 189 -5.69 -4.93 -12.40
C ILE A 189 -6.97 -5.31 -13.17
N LEU A 190 -7.75 -4.35 -13.67
CA LEU A 190 -9.00 -4.67 -14.38
C LEU A 190 -8.77 -5.46 -15.69
N PRO A 191 -7.83 -5.09 -16.58
CA PRO A 191 -7.44 -5.92 -17.71
C PRO A 191 -6.99 -7.32 -17.30
N PHE A 192 -6.17 -7.42 -16.25
CA PHE A 192 -5.72 -8.71 -15.72
C PHE A 192 -6.90 -9.58 -15.26
N LEU A 193 -7.85 -9.02 -14.49
CA LEU A 193 -9.05 -9.72 -14.05
C LEU A 193 -9.94 -10.13 -15.24
N LEU A 194 -10.00 -9.32 -16.30
CA LEU A 194 -10.73 -9.66 -17.52
C LEU A 194 -10.10 -10.86 -18.25
N VAL A 195 -8.77 -10.88 -18.39
CA VAL A 195 -8.02 -12.00 -18.99
C VAL A 195 -8.19 -13.25 -18.13
N TRP A 196 -8.07 -13.12 -16.80
CA TRP A 196 -8.30 -14.22 -15.87
C TRP A 196 -9.72 -14.78 -16.04
N PHE A 197 -10.73 -13.92 -16.07
CA PHE A 197 -12.12 -14.34 -16.31
C PHE A 197 -12.25 -15.10 -17.64
N ARG A 198 -11.70 -14.57 -18.74
CA ARG A 198 -11.71 -15.22 -20.05
C ARG A 198 -11.10 -16.62 -20.01
N TYR A 199 -10.01 -16.79 -19.25
CA TYR A 199 -9.31 -18.05 -19.09
C TYR A 199 -10.08 -19.06 -18.22
N ARG A 200 -10.57 -18.64 -17.04
CA ARG A 200 -11.25 -19.55 -16.09
C ARG A 200 -12.72 -19.80 -16.42
N ARG A 201 -13.37 -18.90 -17.16
CA ARG A 201 -14.81 -18.91 -17.51
C ARG A 201 -15.77 -19.06 -16.31
N GLN A 202 -15.33 -18.73 -15.09
CA GLN A 202 -16.20 -18.77 -13.92
C GLN A 202 -16.99 -17.47 -13.80
N LYS A 203 -18.32 -17.57 -13.74
CA LYS A 203 -19.23 -16.42 -13.63
C LYS A 203 -18.93 -15.56 -12.40
N GLU A 204 -18.39 -16.15 -11.34
CA GLU A 204 -18.03 -15.43 -10.12
C GLU A 204 -17.01 -14.30 -10.37
N HIS A 205 -16.10 -14.46 -11.33
CA HIS A 205 -15.13 -13.42 -11.65
C HIS A 205 -15.74 -12.20 -12.36
N LEU A 206 -16.94 -12.32 -12.95
CA LEU A 206 -17.67 -11.15 -13.46
C LEU A 206 -18.10 -10.22 -12.33
N TYR A 207 -18.47 -10.75 -11.16
CA TYR A 207 -18.79 -9.92 -10.00
C TYR A 207 -17.56 -9.16 -9.49
N LEU A 208 -16.37 -9.77 -9.56
CA LEU A 208 -15.12 -9.09 -9.20
C LEU A 208 -14.79 -7.97 -10.20
N LEU A 209 -14.91 -8.26 -11.49
CA LEU A 209 -14.68 -7.28 -12.55
C LEU A 209 -15.65 -6.10 -12.41
N GLY A 210 -16.94 -6.39 -12.22
CA GLY A 210 -17.98 -5.37 -12.03
C GLY A 210 -17.76 -4.56 -10.76
N ALA A 211 -17.42 -5.19 -9.64
CA ALA A 211 -17.15 -4.48 -8.38
C ALA A 211 -15.90 -3.59 -8.48
N GLY A 212 -14.82 -4.08 -9.10
CA GLY A 212 -13.61 -3.29 -9.31
C GLY A 212 -13.84 -2.11 -10.26
N ALA A 213 -14.57 -2.33 -11.36
CA ALA A 213 -14.92 -1.26 -12.30
C ALA A 213 -15.83 -0.20 -11.65
N LEU A 214 -16.82 -0.63 -10.86
CA LEU A 214 -17.70 0.28 -10.13
C LEU A 214 -16.91 1.11 -9.11
N GLY A 215 -16.02 0.49 -8.34
CA GLY A 215 -15.16 1.20 -7.40
C GLY A 215 -14.28 2.24 -8.09
N MET A 216 -13.71 1.89 -9.25
CA MET A 216 -12.91 2.81 -10.06
C MET A 216 -13.75 3.98 -10.60
N ILE A 217 -14.97 3.72 -11.10
CA ILE A 217 -15.88 4.77 -11.56
C ILE A 217 -16.22 5.73 -10.42
N ILE A 218 -16.56 5.20 -9.24
CA ILE A 218 -16.88 6.02 -8.06
C ILE A 218 -15.65 6.84 -7.63
N ALA A 219 -14.46 6.24 -7.58
CA ALA A 219 -13.22 6.97 -7.28
C ALA A 219 -13.00 8.13 -8.26
N SER A 220 -13.21 7.90 -9.57
CA SER A 220 -13.09 8.93 -10.59
C SER A 220 -14.16 10.02 -10.45
N LEU A 221 -15.42 9.66 -10.17
CA LEU A 221 -16.50 10.63 -9.96
C LEU A 221 -16.22 11.53 -8.76
N LEU A 222 -15.73 10.96 -7.66
CA LEU A 222 -15.33 11.70 -6.45
C LEU A 222 -14.21 12.71 -6.72
N VAL A 223 -13.28 12.38 -7.62
CA VAL A 223 -12.21 13.31 -8.02
C VAL A 223 -12.73 14.38 -8.97
N ILE A 224 -13.52 13.98 -9.99
CA ILE A 224 -14.03 14.90 -11.03
C ILE A 224 -14.97 15.95 -10.43
N SER A 225 -15.76 15.60 -9.41
CA SER A 225 -16.62 16.58 -8.73
C SER A 225 -15.85 17.70 -8.04
N GLU A 226 -14.57 17.47 -7.72
CA GLU A 226 -13.75 18.35 -6.88
C GLU A 226 -12.60 19.04 -7.64
N VAL A 227 -12.24 18.54 -8.82
CA VAL A 227 -11.17 19.07 -9.66
C VAL A 227 -11.79 19.68 -10.92
N ALA A 228 -12.23 20.94 -10.82
CA ALA A 228 -12.84 21.68 -11.93
C ALA A 228 -11.84 21.97 -13.07
N GLU A 229 -10.54 21.99 -12.77
CA GLU A 229 -9.48 22.28 -13.72
C GLU A 229 -8.59 21.05 -13.99
N LYS A 230 -8.79 20.45 -15.17
CA LYS A 230 -7.89 19.47 -15.81
C LYS A 230 -7.75 18.06 -15.17
N PRO A 231 -8.83 17.28 -15.05
CA PRO A 231 -8.74 15.88 -14.59
C PRO A 231 -7.90 14.97 -15.51
N VAL A 232 -7.74 15.34 -16.80
CA VAL A 232 -7.08 14.49 -17.82
C VAL A 232 -5.59 14.81 -18.01
N TYR A 233 -5.16 16.03 -17.68
CA TYR A 233 -3.78 16.46 -17.96
C TYR A 233 -2.75 15.65 -17.15
N PHE A 234 -3.01 15.36 -15.88
CA PHE A 234 -2.06 14.64 -15.02
C PHE A 234 -1.94 13.14 -15.36
N ILE A 235 -3.07 12.47 -15.66
CA ILE A 235 -3.09 11.03 -16.01
C ILE A 235 -2.29 10.79 -17.29
N ILE A 236 -2.27 11.73 -18.23
CA ILE A 236 -1.53 11.59 -19.50
C ILE A 236 -0.13 12.23 -19.42
N ALA A 237 0.06 13.36 -18.72
CA ALA A 237 1.36 14.03 -18.69
C ALA A 237 2.38 13.36 -17.76
N GLU A 238 1.96 12.82 -16.61
CA GLU A 238 2.90 12.24 -15.63
C GLU A 238 3.12 10.73 -15.84
N SER A 239 2.09 9.99 -16.26
CA SER A 239 2.23 8.56 -16.57
C SER A 239 3.19 8.27 -17.74
N PHE A 240 3.46 9.28 -18.57
CA PHE A 240 4.38 9.21 -19.70
C PHE A 240 5.66 10.04 -19.50
N LYS A 241 5.84 10.71 -18.35
CA LYS A 241 7.06 11.47 -18.01
C LYS A 241 8.09 10.67 -17.22
N PHE A 242 7.76 9.45 -16.79
CA PHE A 242 8.77 8.48 -16.37
C PHE A 242 9.42 7.85 -17.61
N ALA A 243 10.29 8.61 -18.26
CA ALA A 243 11.29 8.16 -19.22
C ALA A 243 12.61 8.85 -18.89
#